data_AF-A0A4V2AWS5-F1
#
_entry.id   AF-A0A4V2AWS5-F1
#
_cell.length_a   1.000
_cell.length_b   1.000
_cell.length_c   1.000
_cell.angle_alpha   90.00
_cell.angle_beta   90.00
_cell.angle_gamma   90.00
#
_symmetry.space_group_name_H-M   'P 1'
#
loop_
_entity.id
_entity.type
_entity.pdbx_description
1 polymer ?
#
loop_
_entity_poly.entity_id
_entity_poly.type
_entity_poly.pdbx_seq_one_letter_code
_entity_poly.pdbx_strand_id
1 'polypeptide(L)'
;QTLNIGLTNSAKFASVASYAPYTATEEFRRNFVDGFPDPALLKKNLKQFTISVGTEDFLYESVKQNIALFEEKGLPLKTHIVPGGHTWMACKKFLATTLQELFK
;
A
#
# COMPACT_ATOMS: atom_id res chain seq x y z
N GLN A 1 -0.63 0.54 9.64
CA GLN A 1 0.42 1.50 10.05
C GLN A 1 1.05 2.22 8.87
N THR A 2 1.81 1.55 7.99
CA THR A 2 2.52 2.19 6.86
C THR A 2 1.60 3.03 5.97
N LEU A 3 0.44 2.49 5.57
CA LEU A 3 -0.53 3.25 4.77
C LEU A 3 -1.00 4.51 5.50
N ASN A 4 -1.46 4.37 6.77
CA ASN A 4 -1.89 5.49 7.60
C ASN A 4 -0.80 6.58 7.68
N ILE A 5 0.41 6.23 8.09
CA ILE A 5 1.49 7.20 8.31
C ILE A 5 1.97 7.79 6.99
N GLY A 6 2.31 6.94 6.02
CA GLY A 6 2.94 7.35 4.76
C GLY A 6 2.04 8.24 3.93
N LEU A 7 0.77 7.87 3.76
CA LEU A 7 -0.15 8.62 2.90
C LEU A 7 -0.67 9.89 3.58
N THR A 8 -0.94 9.87 4.89
CA THR A 8 -1.34 11.11 5.60
C THR A 8 -0.19 12.09 5.83
N ASN A 9 1.06 11.66 5.64
CA ASN A 9 2.25 12.49 5.74
C ASN A 9 3.07 12.49 4.45
N SER A 10 2.42 12.54 3.28
CA SER A 10 3.09 12.47 1.97
C SER A 10 4.16 13.54 1.73
N ALA A 11 4.10 14.67 2.45
CA ALA A 11 5.16 15.68 2.43
C ALA A 11 6.50 15.21 3.04
N LYS A 12 6.48 14.14 3.84
CA LYS A 12 7.66 13.54 4.48
C LYS A 12 8.09 12.23 3.82
N PHE A 13 7.13 11.48 3.27
CA PHE A 13 7.37 10.16 2.68
C PHE A 13 7.00 10.17 1.20
N ALA A 14 8.00 10.27 0.33
CA ALA A 14 7.84 10.16 -1.11
C ALA A 14 7.66 8.70 -1.58
N SER A 15 8.08 7.72 -0.77
CA SER A 15 7.98 6.29 -1.08
C SER A 15 7.25 5.54 0.03
N VAL A 16 6.23 4.77 -0.34
CA VAL A 16 5.42 3.96 0.57
C VAL A 16 5.30 2.55 0.00
N ALA A 17 5.76 1.55 0.76
CA ALA A 17 5.64 0.13 0.42
C ALA A 17 4.94 -0.61 1.57
N SER A 18 3.82 -1.27 1.28
CA SER A 18 3.01 -1.95 2.27
C SER A 18 2.83 -3.43 1.92
N TYR A 19 3.27 -4.30 2.82
CA TYR A 19 3.25 -5.76 2.63
C TYR A 19 2.12 -6.39 3.43
N ALA A 20 1.26 -7.15 2.76
CA ALA A 20 0.06 -7.79 3.30
C ALA A 20 -0.64 -6.93 4.37
N PRO A 21 -1.05 -5.68 4.07
CA PRO A 21 -1.55 -4.78 5.09
C PRO A 21 -2.90 -5.23 5.65
N TYR A 22 -3.01 -5.29 6.97
CA TYR A 22 -4.29 -5.35 7.66
C TYR A 22 -4.91 -3.95 7.74
N THR A 23 -6.07 -3.75 7.11
CA THR A 23 -6.74 -2.43 7.02
C THR A 23 -8.11 -2.38 7.67
N ALA A 24 -8.61 -3.48 8.24
CA ALA A 24 -9.86 -3.51 9.00
C ALA A 24 -9.68 -2.86 10.40
N THR A 25 -9.36 -1.57 10.41
CA THR A 25 -9.12 -0.78 11.62
C THR A 25 -9.88 0.54 11.55
N GLU A 26 -10.27 1.07 12.71
CA GLU A 26 -10.94 2.37 12.81
C GLU A 26 -10.11 3.50 12.17
N GLU A 27 -8.81 3.48 12.42
CA GLU A 27 -7.88 4.50 11.90
C GLU A 27 -7.85 4.49 10.37
N PHE A 28 -7.77 3.31 9.75
CA PHE A 28 -7.77 3.21 8.28
C PHE A 28 -9.08 3.72 7.69
N ARG A 29 -10.24 3.36 8.29
CA ARG A 29 -11.55 3.85 7.83
C ARG A 29 -11.61 5.37 7.90
N ARG A 30 -11.27 5.94 9.05
CA ARG A 30 -11.23 7.40 9.24
C ARG A 30 -10.34 8.09 8.21
N ASN A 31 -9.16 7.51 7.93
CA ASN A 31 -8.18 8.14 7.06
C ASN A 31 -8.45 7.94 5.56
N PHE A 32 -9.10 6.85 5.13
CA PHE A 32 -9.17 6.49 3.70
C PHE A 32 -10.57 6.13 3.20
N VAL A 33 -11.57 5.99 4.07
CA VAL A 33 -12.97 5.85 3.68
C VAL A 33 -13.70 7.17 3.92
N ASP A 34 -13.59 7.70 5.14
CA ASP A 34 -14.32 8.90 5.54
C ASP A 34 -13.55 10.20 5.21
N GLY A 35 -12.22 10.16 5.29
CA GLY A 35 -11.36 11.35 5.25
C GLY A 35 -10.17 11.22 4.30
N PHE A 36 -10.38 10.68 3.09
CA PHE A 36 -9.31 10.42 2.12
C PHE A 36 -8.45 11.67 1.85
N PRO A 37 -7.10 11.61 1.97
CA PRO A 37 -6.24 12.78 1.74
C PRO A 37 -6.31 13.25 0.29
N ASP A 38 -6.08 14.55 0.04
CA ASP A 38 -6.17 15.12 -1.32
C ASP A 38 -5.38 14.29 -2.34
N PRO A 39 -6.07 13.63 -3.31
CA PRO A 39 -5.42 12.81 -4.31
C PRO A 39 -4.41 13.57 -5.17
N ALA A 40 -4.62 14.86 -5.42
CA ALA A 40 -3.68 15.68 -6.20
C ALA A 40 -2.36 15.88 -5.45
N LEU A 41 -2.42 16.16 -4.15
CA LEU A 41 -1.23 16.25 -3.30
C LEU A 41 -0.51 14.91 -3.17
N LEU A 42 -1.26 13.81 -3.00
CA LEU A 42 -0.68 12.47 -2.97
C LEU A 42 0.05 12.15 -4.27
N LYS A 43 -0.56 12.40 -5.43
CA LYS A 43 0.08 12.16 -6.75
C LYS A 43 1.32 13.02 -6.95
N LYS A 44 1.32 14.26 -6.48
CA LYS A 44 2.47 15.16 -6.58
C LYS A 44 3.65 14.69 -5.73
N ASN A 45 3.36 14.26 -4.51
CA ASN A 45 4.38 13.97 -3.50
C ASN A 45 4.90 12.53 -3.58
N LEU A 46 4.03 11.56 -3.85
CA LEU A 46 4.41 10.15 -3.95
C LEU A 46 5.15 9.91 -5.26
N LYS A 47 6.41 9.49 -5.13
CA LYS A 47 7.25 8.98 -6.22
C LYS A 47 7.09 7.48 -6.39
N GLN A 48 6.84 6.78 -5.29
CA GLN A 48 6.58 5.35 -5.32
C GLN A 48 5.51 4.97 -4.31
N PHE A 49 4.48 4.27 -4.78
CA PHE A 49 3.48 3.69 -3.89
C PHE A 49 3.23 2.24 -4.30
N THR A 50 3.48 1.31 -3.37
CA THR A 50 3.42 -0.12 -3.64
C THR A 50 2.63 -0.87 -2.57
N ILE A 51 1.79 -1.81 -3.02
CA ILE A 51 1.11 -2.78 -2.15
C ILE A 51 1.45 -4.19 -2.62
N SER A 52 1.78 -5.07 -1.69
CA SER A 52 2.14 -6.46 -2.00
C SER A 52 1.36 -7.44 -1.14
N VAL A 53 0.97 -8.59 -1.69
CA VAL A 53 0.25 -9.64 -0.95
C VAL A 53 0.44 -11.02 -1.61
N GLY A 54 0.33 -12.08 -0.83
CA GLY A 54 0.33 -13.45 -1.31
C GLY A 54 -1.05 -13.88 -1.83
N THR A 55 -1.12 -14.74 -2.86
CA THR A 55 -2.40 -15.25 -3.39
C THR A 55 -3.14 -16.18 -2.42
N GLU A 56 -2.43 -16.78 -1.47
CA GLU A 56 -2.99 -17.66 -0.42
C GLU A 56 -2.98 -16.96 0.95
N ASP A 57 -2.67 -15.65 0.98
CA ASP A 57 -2.69 -14.87 2.21
C ASP A 57 -4.16 -14.68 2.65
N PHE A 58 -4.44 -14.86 3.94
CA PHE A 58 -5.79 -14.64 4.47
C PHE A 58 -6.25 -13.17 4.33
N LEU A 59 -5.32 -12.24 4.07
CA LEU A 59 -5.59 -10.83 3.80
C LEU A 59 -5.82 -10.53 2.31
N TYR A 60 -5.68 -11.49 1.40
CA TYR A 60 -5.67 -11.27 -0.05
C TYR A 60 -6.87 -10.45 -0.54
N GLU A 61 -8.10 -10.84 -0.17
CA GLU A 61 -9.31 -10.13 -0.61
C GLU A 61 -9.43 -8.74 0.00
N SER A 62 -9.07 -8.57 1.28
CA SER A 62 -9.03 -7.24 1.91
C SER A 62 -8.00 -6.33 1.22
N VAL A 63 -6.84 -6.86 0.85
CA VAL A 63 -5.80 -6.10 0.15
C VAL A 63 -6.26 -5.71 -1.26
N LYS A 64 -6.96 -6.60 -1.99
CA LYS A 64 -7.56 -6.25 -3.29
C LYS A 64 -8.55 -5.10 -3.19
N GLN A 65 -9.38 -5.08 -2.15
CA GLN A 65 -10.30 -3.96 -1.92
C GLN A 65 -9.54 -2.65 -1.68
N ASN A 66 -8.45 -2.68 -0.91
CA ASN A 66 -7.61 -1.50 -0.70
C ASN A 66 -6.95 -1.03 -2.00
N ILE A 67 -6.47 -1.95 -2.84
CA ILE A 67 -5.89 -1.63 -4.16
C ILE A 67 -6.93 -0.91 -5.01
N ALA A 68 -8.14 -1.48 -5.14
CA ALA A 68 -9.23 -0.88 -5.90
C ALA A 68 -9.60 0.53 -5.37
N LEU A 69 -9.67 0.70 -4.05
CA LEU A 69 -9.91 2.01 -3.42
C LEU A 69 -8.87 3.06 -3.88
N PHE A 70 -7.58 2.72 -3.85
CA PHE A 70 -6.53 3.67 -4.24
C PHE A 70 -6.46 3.93 -5.75
N GLU A 71 -6.77 2.92 -6.56
CA GLU A 71 -6.89 3.04 -8.02
C GLU A 71 -8.09 3.91 -8.43
N GLU A 72 -9.24 3.78 -7.75
CA GLU A 72 -10.42 4.64 -7.97
C GLU A 72 -10.10 6.12 -7.68
N LYS A 73 -9.26 6.38 -6.68
CA LYS A 73 -8.74 7.73 -6.38
C LYS A 73 -7.64 8.18 -7.36
N GLY A 74 -7.26 7.30 -8.29
CA GLY A 74 -6.29 7.54 -9.35
C GLY A 74 -4.86 7.71 -8.86
N LEU A 75 -4.49 7.08 -7.74
CA LEU A 75 -3.11 7.12 -7.24
C LEU A 75 -2.20 6.22 -8.11
N PRO A 76 -0.92 6.59 -8.30
CA PRO A 76 0.04 5.78 -9.05
C PRO A 76 0.51 4.59 -8.21
N LEU A 77 -0.37 3.60 -8.04
CA LEU A 77 -0.14 2.40 -7.24
C LEU A 77 0.48 1.29 -8.10
N LYS A 78 1.58 0.71 -7.61
CA LYS A 78 2.13 -0.54 -8.11
C LYS A 78 1.70 -1.70 -7.21
N THR A 79 1.37 -2.84 -7.80
CA THR A 79 0.96 -4.03 -7.05
C THR A 79 1.92 -5.20 -7.29
N HIS A 80 2.21 -5.94 -6.22
CA HIS A 80 2.96 -7.20 -6.30
C HIS A 80 2.16 -8.31 -5.64
N ILE A 81 1.38 -9.01 -6.45
CA ILE A 81 0.65 -10.19 -6.04
C ILE A 81 1.49 -11.40 -6.42
N VAL A 82 1.91 -12.19 -5.42
CA VAL A 82 2.83 -13.33 -5.63
C VAL A 82 2.24 -14.63 -5.07
N PRO A 83 2.66 -15.80 -5.56
CA PRO A 83 2.27 -17.07 -4.95
C PRO A 83 2.72 -17.21 -3.49
N GLY A 84 1.91 -17.88 -2.67
CA GLY A 84 2.15 -18.15 -1.25
C GLY A 84 1.22 -17.41 -0.29
N GLY A 85 1.31 -17.77 0.99
CA GLY A 85 0.48 -17.21 2.07
C GLY A 85 1.19 -16.17 2.94
N HIS A 86 0.63 -15.92 4.12
CA HIS A 86 1.09 -14.92 5.08
C HIS A 86 2.38 -15.35 5.81
N THR A 87 3.52 -15.26 5.12
CA THR A 87 4.79 -15.82 5.58
C THR A 87 5.95 -14.85 5.45
N TRP A 88 6.99 -15.07 6.24
CA TRP A 88 8.25 -14.33 6.11
C TRP A 88 8.91 -14.51 4.73
N MET A 89 8.68 -15.63 4.05
CA MET A 89 9.20 -15.84 2.70
C MET A 89 8.53 -14.92 1.68
N ALA A 90 7.23 -14.64 1.85
CA ALA A 90 6.54 -13.61 1.07
C ALA A 90 7.12 -12.22 1.38
N CYS A 91 7.30 -11.87 2.67
CA CYS A 91 7.90 -10.59 3.07
C CYS A 91 9.30 -10.37 2.49
N LYS A 92 10.16 -11.40 2.47
CA LYS A 92 11.50 -11.32 1.85
C LYS A 92 11.41 -10.99 0.36
N LYS A 93 10.47 -11.63 -0.37
CA LYS A 93 10.24 -11.34 -1.80
C LYS A 93 9.76 -9.90 -2.00
N PHE A 94 8.79 -9.44 -1.20
CA PHE A 94 8.27 -8.07 -1.31
C PHE A 94 9.36 -7.03 -1.05
N LEU A 95 10.19 -7.23 -0.03
CA LEU A 95 11.32 -6.36 0.25
C LEU A 95 12.35 -6.38 -0.89
N ALA A 96 12.73 -7.57 -1.36
CA ALA A 96 13.70 -7.69 -2.45
C ALA A 96 13.23 -7.00 -3.73
N THR A 97 11.93 -7.08 -4.05
CA THR A 97 11.33 -6.41 -5.21
C THR A 97 11.28 -4.90 -5.02
N THR A 98 10.68 -4.43 -3.92
CA THR A 98 10.43 -2.99 -3.71
C THR A 98 11.69 -2.20 -3.40
N LEU A 99 12.73 -2.82 -2.81
CA LEU A 99 14.01 -2.16 -2.57
C LEU A 99 14.66 -1.71 -3.88
N GLN A 100 14.46 -2.46 -4.98
CA GLN A 100 14.97 -2.10 -6.30
C GLN A 100 14.23 -0.92 -6.93
N GLU A 101 13.12 -0.50 -6.36
CA GLU A 101 12.27 0.56 -6.90
C GLU A 101 12.43 1.88 -6.13
N LEU A 102 12.98 1.82 -4.91
CA LEU A 102 13.22 2.99 -4.07
C LEU A 102 14.35 3.87 -4.66
N PHE A 103 14.17 5.19 -4.54
CA PHE A 103 15.15 6.23 -4.91
C PHE A 103 15.59 6.24 -6.38
N LYS A 104 14.71 5.79 -7.28
CA LYS A 104 14.83 5.96 -8.73
C LYS A 104 14.27 7.30 -9.22
#